data_AF-A0A0G4M665-F1
#
_entry.id   AF-A0A0G4M665-F1
#
_cell.length_a   1.000
_cell.length_b   1.000
_cell.length_c   1.000
_cell.angle_alpha   90.00
_cell.angle_beta   90.00
_cell.angle_gamma   90.00
#
_symmetry.space_group_name_H-M   'P 1'
#
loop_
_entity.id
_entity.type
_entity.pdbx_description
1 polymer ?
#
loop_
_entity_poly.entity_id
_entity_poly.type
_entity_poly.pdbx_seq_one_letter_code
_entity_poly.pdbx_strand_id
1 'polypeptide(L)'
;MSSSAPRSGERNIHQDFIARIRYSNALPPPPNPPKLLDIPNTGLASGQYTNPSFASRLVREQPLNIEADAELGMPLDLVGMPGIFDGDESCQ
;
A
#
# COMPACT_ATOMS: atom_id res chain seq x y z
N MET A 1 15.87 9.54 -100.69
CA MET A 1 16.39 9.01 -99.42
C MET A 1 16.92 10.18 -98.61
N SER A 2 16.15 10.66 -97.62
CA SER A 2 16.58 11.75 -96.74
C SER A 2 17.12 11.15 -95.45
N SER A 3 18.43 11.29 -95.25
CA SER A 3 19.13 10.90 -94.04
C SER A 3 18.87 11.91 -92.92
N SER A 4 18.28 11.45 -91.82
CA SER A 4 18.20 12.23 -90.58
C SER A 4 19.48 12.02 -89.77
N ALA A 5 20.32 13.05 -89.70
CA ALA A 5 21.48 13.12 -88.81
C ALA A 5 21.04 13.19 -87.33
N PRO A 6 21.87 12.71 -86.38
CA PRO A 6 21.53 12.67 -84.97
C PRO A 6 21.40 14.09 -84.40
N ARG A 7 20.31 14.36 -83.68
CA ARG A 7 20.13 15.62 -82.93
C ARG A 7 21.14 15.67 -81.78
N SER A 8 22.28 16.29 -82.03
CA SER A 8 23.16 16.80 -80.98
C SER A 8 22.44 17.92 -80.25
N GLY A 9 22.03 17.68 -79.01
CA GLY A 9 21.37 18.67 -78.16
C GLY A 9 20.09 18.20 -77.45
N GLU A 10 20.00 16.93 -77.04
CA GLU A 10 19.03 16.56 -76.01
C GLU A 10 19.41 17.25 -74.71
N ARG A 11 18.73 18.37 -74.43
CA ARG A 11 18.63 18.91 -73.08
C ARG A 11 17.95 17.83 -72.26
N ASN A 12 18.69 17.12 -71.41
CA ASN A 12 18.12 16.16 -70.47
C ASN A 12 17.04 16.89 -69.66
N ILE A 13 15.77 16.59 -69.93
CA ILE A 13 14.65 17.15 -69.19
C ILE A 13 14.55 16.32 -67.91
N HIS A 14 15.01 16.88 -66.80
CA HIS A 14 14.86 16.26 -65.49
C HIS A 14 13.37 16.22 -65.12
N GLN A 15 12.74 15.09 -65.42
CA GLN A 15 11.38 14.79 -65.01
C GLN A 15 11.42 14.17 -63.61
N ASP A 16 11.62 15.01 -62.59
CA ASP A 16 11.64 14.57 -61.21
C ASP A 16 10.22 14.48 -60.63
N PHE A 17 9.94 13.43 -59.85
CA PHE A 17 8.64 13.24 -59.22
C PHE A 17 8.45 14.25 -58.08
N ILE A 18 7.69 15.31 -58.33
CA ILE A 18 7.41 16.34 -57.34
C ILE A 18 6.33 15.84 -56.37
N ALA A 19 6.76 15.26 -55.25
CA ALA A 19 5.90 14.91 -54.13
C ALA A 19 6.13 15.85 -52.94
N ARG A 20 5.05 16.40 -52.39
CA ARG A 20 5.11 17.27 -51.22
C ARG A 20 5.20 16.43 -49.94
N ILE A 21 6.40 16.32 -49.38
CA ILE A 21 6.62 15.62 -48.11
C ILE A 21 6.21 16.54 -46.96
N ARG A 22 5.19 16.13 -46.19
CA ARG A 22 4.78 16.80 -44.94
C ARG A 22 4.68 15.75 -43.83
N TYR A 23 5.34 16.02 -42.71
CA TYR A 23 5.24 15.19 -41.52
C TYR A 23 3.99 15.58 -40.72
N SER A 24 3.18 14.59 -40.38
CA SER A 24 1.96 14.75 -39.61
C SER A 24 2.15 14.10 -38.24
N ASN A 25 1.87 14.86 -37.18
CA ASN A 25 1.76 14.34 -35.81
C ASN A 25 0.31 14.50 -35.32
N ALA A 26 -0.64 13.96 -36.08
CA ALA A 26 -2.04 13.97 -35.68
C ALA A 26 -2.21 13.06 -34.46
N LEU A 27 -2.51 13.67 -33.32
CA LEU A 27 -2.83 12.93 -32.11
C LEU A 27 -4.14 12.14 -32.29
N PRO A 28 -4.27 10.94 -31.70
CA PRO A 28 -5.53 10.25 -31.70
C PRO A 28 -6.59 11.09 -30.97
N PRO A 29 -7.87 10.98 -31.36
CA PRO A 29 -8.94 11.64 -30.61
C PRO A 29 -8.92 11.14 -29.16
N PRO A 30 -9.37 11.95 -28.19
CA PRO A 30 -9.37 11.57 -26.78
C PRO A 30 -10.08 10.22 -26.60
N PRO A 31 -9.44 9.24 -25.94
CA PRO A 31 -10.14 8.01 -25.58
C PRO A 31 -11.25 8.38 -24.59
N ASN A 32 -12.45 7.83 -24.78
CA ASN A 32 -13.54 7.93 -23.82
C ASN A 32 -13.63 6.61 -23.06
N PRO A 33 -12.70 6.34 -22.11
CA PRO A 33 -12.73 5.11 -21.34
C PRO A 33 -14.02 5.05 -20.51
N PRO A 34 -14.51 3.83 -20.21
CA PRO A 34 -15.66 3.66 -19.33
C PRO A 34 -15.35 4.27 -17.95
N LYS A 35 -16.34 4.95 -17.36
CA LYS A 35 -16.22 5.52 -16.01
C LYS A 35 -16.33 4.41 -14.98
N LEU A 36 -15.40 4.38 -14.02
CA LEU A 36 -15.53 3.51 -12.86
C LEU A 36 -16.62 4.05 -11.94
N LEU A 37 -17.41 3.13 -11.37
CA LEU A 37 -18.42 3.44 -10.37
C LEU A 37 -17.81 3.30 -8.98
N ASP A 38 -18.17 4.21 -8.08
CA ASP A 38 -17.78 4.11 -6.68
C ASP A 38 -18.63 3.04 -5.99
N ILE A 39 -18.00 1.91 -5.68
CA ILE A 39 -18.64 0.83 -4.94
C ILE A 39 -18.65 1.22 -3.45
N PRO A 40 -19.82 1.22 -2.78
CA PRO A 40 -19.89 1.55 -1.37
C PRO A 40 -19.07 0.55 -0.56
N ASN A 41 -18.13 1.06 0.23
CA ASN A 41 -17.27 0.25 1.09
C ASN A 41 -17.43 0.70 2.54
N THR A 42 -17.31 -0.25 3.46
CA THR A 42 -17.23 0.01 4.89
C THR A 42 -15.82 0.48 5.24
N GLY A 43 -15.51 1.70 4.84
CA GLY A 43 -14.26 2.37 5.23
C GLY A 43 -14.18 2.60 6.75
N LEU A 44 -13.12 3.26 7.19
CA LEU A 44 -12.89 3.58 8.61
C LEU A 44 -14.05 4.38 9.23
N ALA A 45 -14.73 5.22 8.43
CA ALA A 45 -15.90 5.99 8.86
C ALA A 45 -17.11 5.11 9.23
N SER A 46 -17.19 3.87 8.75
CA SER A 46 -18.28 2.95 9.11
C SER A 46 -18.19 2.43 10.55
N GLY A 47 -17.07 2.67 11.23
CA GLY A 47 -16.87 2.30 12.63
C GLY A 47 -16.60 0.82 12.88
N GLN A 48 -16.70 -0.05 11.86
CA GLN A 48 -16.53 -1.49 12.02
C GLN A 48 -15.13 -1.88 12.51
N TYR A 49 -14.10 -1.17 12.03
CA TYR A 49 -12.70 -1.41 12.42
C TYR A 49 -12.27 -0.61 13.66
N THR A 50 -13.00 0.45 14.02
CA THR A 50 -12.70 1.28 15.19
C THR A 50 -13.55 0.90 16.41
N ASN A 51 -14.51 -0.01 16.25
CA ASN A 51 -15.32 -0.53 17.35
C ASN A 51 -14.45 -1.36 18.30
N PRO A 52 -14.54 -1.16 19.63
CA PRO A 52 -13.82 -1.97 20.61
C PRO A 52 -14.05 -3.48 20.47
N SER A 53 -15.21 -3.91 19.95
CA SER A 53 -15.48 -5.32 19.65
C SER A 53 -14.54 -5.90 18.58
N PHE A 54 -13.96 -5.08 17.71
CA PHE A 54 -12.98 -5.54 16.73
C PHE A 54 -11.68 -5.99 17.41
N ALA A 55 -11.27 -5.29 18.48
CA ALA A 55 -10.08 -5.62 19.27
C ALA A 55 -10.31 -6.74 20.29
N SER A 56 -11.55 -7.18 20.54
CA SER A 56 -11.84 -8.13 21.63
C SER A 56 -11.12 -9.47 21.48
N ARG A 57 -10.87 -9.91 20.25
CA ARG A 57 -10.11 -11.14 20.00
C ARG A 57 -8.66 -10.99 20.45
N LEU A 58 -8.02 -9.88 20.09
CA LEU A 58 -6.64 -9.57 20.46
C LEU A 58 -6.49 -9.51 22.00
N VAL A 59 -7.41 -8.83 22.67
CA VAL A 59 -7.40 -8.70 24.14
C VAL A 59 -7.51 -10.07 24.82
N ARG A 60 -8.32 -10.99 24.29
CA ARG A 60 -8.49 -12.34 24.87
C ARG A 60 -7.30 -13.26 24.62
N GLU A 61 -6.50 -12.99 23.59
CA GLU A 61 -5.25 -13.71 23.34
C GLU A 61 -4.13 -13.25 24.29
N GLN A 62 -4.27 -12.09 24.94
CA GLN A 62 -3.28 -11.61 25.90
C GLN A 62 -3.30 -12.47 27.18
N PRO A 63 -2.14 -12.98 27.63
CA PRO A 63 -2.06 -13.74 28.87
C PRO A 63 -2.54 -12.86 30.04
N LEU A 64 -3.35 -13.46 30.91
CA LEU A 64 -3.84 -12.78 32.10
C LEU A 64 -2.69 -12.53 33.06
N ASN A 65 -2.69 -11.34 33.67
CA ASN A 65 -1.79 -11.08 34.77
C ASN A 65 -2.18 -11.98 35.95
N ILE A 66 -1.23 -12.76 36.45
CA ILE A 66 -1.38 -13.63 37.62
C ILE A 66 -0.82 -12.98 38.90
N GLU A 67 -0.20 -11.81 38.78
CA GLU A 67 0.29 -11.04 39.93
C GLU A 67 -0.91 -10.46 40.69
N ALA A 68 -1.21 -11.05 41.85
CA ALA A 68 -2.35 -10.66 42.68
C ALA A 68 -2.09 -9.35 43.44
N ASP A 69 -0.88 -9.21 44.00
CA ASP A 69 -0.43 -8.06 44.79
C ASP A 69 1.11 -8.04 44.83
N ALA A 70 1.70 -7.02 45.45
CA ALA A 70 3.14 -6.87 45.68
C ALA A 70 3.79 -8.09 46.35
N GLU A 71 3.06 -8.82 47.19
CA GLU A 71 3.52 -10.04 47.87
C GLU A 71 2.99 -11.33 47.21
N LEU A 72 2.53 -11.22 45.96
CA LEU A 72 2.07 -12.35 45.14
C LEU A 72 0.95 -13.19 45.79
N GLY A 73 0.15 -12.56 46.65
CA GLY A 73 -0.94 -13.21 47.40
C GLY A 73 -0.50 -13.95 48.67
N MET A 74 0.78 -13.86 49.06
CA MET A 74 1.29 -14.41 50.32
C MET A 74 1.70 -13.25 51.25
N PRO A 75 0.75 -12.74 52.06
CA PRO A 75 1.06 -11.63 52.94
C PRO A 75 2.16 -12.01 53.95
N LEU A 76 3.29 -11.31 53.93
CA LEU A 76 4.40 -11.48 54.86
C LEU A 76 4.21 -10.54 56.05
N ASP A 77 3.36 -10.96 56.99
CA ASP A 77 3.16 -10.26 58.25
C ASP A 77 3.64 -11.14 59.43
N LEU A 78 4.60 -10.64 60.20
CA LEU A 78 5.13 -11.30 61.40
C LEU A 78 4.29 -10.96 62.64
N VAL A 79 3.34 -10.04 62.54
CA VAL A 79 2.49 -9.61 63.66
C VAL A 79 1.58 -10.77 64.10
N GLY A 80 1.83 -11.30 65.30
CA GLY A 80 1.04 -12.37 65.90
C GLY A 80 1.72 -13.74 65.93
N MET A 81 2.90 -13.89 65.31
CA MET A 81 3.71 -15.08 65.51
C MET A 81 4.34 -15.07 66.91
N PRO A 82 4.19 -16.15 67.71
CA PRO A 82 4.76 -16.22 69.05
C PRO A 82 6.29 -16.22 68.98
N GLY A 83 6.96 -15.46 69.86
CA GLY A 83 8.42 -15.47 70.01
C GLY A 83 9.20 -14.56 69.04
N ILE A 84 8.58 -14.02 67.99
CA ILE A 84 9.29 -13.23 66.96
C ILE A 84 9.83 -11.89 67.49
N PHE A 85 9.16 -11.28 68.46
CA PHE A 85 9.65 -10.06 69.12
C PHE A 85 10.66 -10.35 70.24
N ASP A 86 10.78 -11.61 70.67
CA ASP A 86 11.69 -12.08 71.73
C ASP A 86 13.01 -12.66 71.16
N GLY A 87 13.19 -12.65 69.84
CA GLY A 87 14.40 -13.11 69.14
C GLY A 87 14.43 -14.60 68.83
N ASP A 88 13.30 -15.30 68.98
CA ASP A 88 13.13 -16.67 68.53
C ASP A 88 12.46 -16.69 67.15
N GLU A 89 13.25 -17.00 66.12
CA GLU A 89 12.80 -17.12 64.72
C GLU A 89 12.23 -18.52 64.40
N SER A 90 12.18 -19.42 65.39
CA SER A 90 11.64 -20.77 65.19
C SER A 90 10.11 -20.73 65.16
N CYS A 91 9.53 -20.92 63.98
CA CYS A 91 8.09 -21.15 63.84
C CYS A 91 7.75 -22.54 64.40
N GLN A 92 7.09 -22.60 65.55
CA GLN A 92 6.53 -23.83 66.14
C GLN A 92 5.02 -23.93 65.92
#